data_AF-A0A821N469-F1
#
_entry.id   AF-A0A821N469-F1
#
_cell.length_a   1.000
_cell.length_b   1.000
_cell.length_c   1.000
_cell.angle_alpha   90.00
_cell.angle_beta   90.00
_cell.angle_gamma   90.00
#
_symmetry.space_group_name_H-M   'P 1'
#
loop_
_entity.id
_entity.type
_entity.pdbx_description
1 polymer ?
#
loop_
_entity_poly.entity_id
_entity_poly.type
_entity_poly.pdbx_seq_one_letter_code
_entity_poly.pdbx_strand_id
1 'polypeptide(L)'
;MSEKVKVTEWVANLHRFSEAEPGDLIEFNRGRYSHWAVYIGDRQVIHRWGENDGVGKPIGVIGNIKTIFAVNFDKATILQSHISDVLEHGGKVRVNNYRDAIWEL
;
A
#
# COMPACT_ATOMS: atom_id res chain seq x y z
N MET A 1 -6.56 -14.25 23.87
CA MET A 1 -5.82 -15.02 22.84
C MET A 1 -5.93 -14.41 21.42
N SER A 2 -6.16 -13.09 21.27
CA SER A 2 -6.44 -12.45 19.96
C SER A 2 -5.37 -11.47 19.49
N GLU A 3 -4.57 -10.91 20.39
CA GLU A 3 -3.64 -9.81 20.05
C GLU A 3 -2.26 -10.30 19.62
N LYS A 4 -1.72 -11.32 20.30
CA LYS A 4 -0.43 -11.94 19.93
C LYS A 4 -0.45 -12.55 18.52
N VAL A 5 -1.57 -13.18 18.13
CA VAL A 5 -1.73 -13.77 16.79
C VAL A 5 -1.74 -12.69 15.69
N LYS A 6 -2.41 -11.56 15.95
CA LYS A 6 -2.45 -10.42 15.01
C LYS A 6 -1.09 -9.76 14.81
N VAL A 7 -0.31 -9.58 15.88
CA VAL A 7 1.05 -9.02 15.79
C VAL A 7 1.97 -9.96 15.00
N THR A 8 1.90 -11.27 15.24
CA THR A 8 2.72 -12.25 14.50
C THR A 8 2.39 -12.29 13.01
N GLU A 9 1.12 -12.20 12.63
CA GLU A 9 0.70 -12.18 11.22
C GLU A 9 1.10 -10.87 10.53
N TRP A 10 1.04 -9.75 11.26
CA TRP A 10 1.43 -8.43 10.76
C TRP A 10 2.94 -8.34 10.50
N VAL A 11 3.75 -8.82 11.44
CA VAL A 11 5.21 -8.93 11.30
C VAL A 11 5.56 -9.91 10.18
N ALA A 12 4.88 -11.06 10.11
CA ALA A 12 5.08 -12.04 9.04
C ALA A 12 4.78 -11.46 7.66
N ASN A 13 3.70 -10.68 7.49
CA ASN A 13 3.36 -10.04 6.21
C ASN A 13 4.37 -8.96 5.81
N LEU A 14 4.96 -8.23 6.76
CA LEU A 14 6.05 -7.29 6.51
C LEU A 14 7.36 -8.00 6.09
N HIS A 15 7.65 -9.17 6.66
CA HIS A 15 8.82 -9.95 6.25
C HIS A 15 8.72 -10.48 4.81
N ARG A 16 7.51 -10.75 4.30
CA ARG A 16 7.31 -11.13 2.88
C ARG A 16 7.66 -10.02 1.90
N PHE A 17 7.94 -8.83 2.42
CA PHE A 17 8.34 -7.66 1.67
C PHE A 17 9.86 -7.46 1.63
N SER A 18 10.65 -8.28 2.35
CA SER A 18 12.11 -8.16 2.34
C SER A 18 12.75 -8.38 0.97
N GLU A 19 12.01 -8.99 0.04
CA GLU A 19 12.43 -9.31 -1.31
C GLU A 19 12.01 -8.26 -2.34
N ALA A 20 11.27 -7.22 -1.95
CA ALA A 20 10.83 -6.18 -2.89
C ALA A 20 12.01 -5.29 -3.30
N GLU A 21 12.12 -5.03 -4.59
CA GLU A 21 13.11 -4.14 -5.20
C GLU A 21 12.46 -2.83 -5.66
N PRO A 22 13.18 -1.69 -5.62
CA PRO A 22 12.66 -0.43 -6.15
C PRO A 22 12.14 -0.60 -7.58
N GLY A 23 10.89 -0.21 -7.81
CA GLY A 23 10.17 -0.43 -9.07
C GLY A 23 9.09 -1.51 -8.99
N ASP A 24 9.16 -2.41 -8.01
CA ASP A 24 8.16 -3.47 -7.83
C ASP A 24 6.75 -2.92 -7.59
N LEU A 25 5.78 -3.55 -8.22
CA LEU A 25 4.37 -3.27 -8.06
C LEU A 25 3.82 -4.07 -6.88
N ILE A 26 3.21 -3.35 -5.95
CA ILE A 26 2.78 -3.86 -4.67
C ILE A 26 1.27 -3.93 -4.63
N GLU A 27 0.76 -5.11 -4.33
CA GLU A 27 -0.66 -5.35 -4.16
C GLU A 27 -1.02 -5.49 -2.69
N PHE A 28 -1.94 -4.64 -2.24
CA PHE A 28 -2.58 -4.72 -0.92
C PHE A 28 -3.99 -5.29 -1.08
N ASN A 29 -4.22 -6.46 -0.51
CA ASN A 29 -5.54 -7.07 -0.51
C ASN A 29 -6.39 -6.45 0.61
N ARG A 30 -7.41 -5.68 0.23
CA ARG A 30 -8.38 -5.04 1.14
C ARG A 30 -9.68 -5.85 1.29
N GLY A 31 -9.62 -7.14 0.98
CA GLY A 31 -10.74 -8.08 1.00
C GLY A 31 -11.66 -7.95 -0.22
N ARG A 32 -12.23 -6.76 -0.47
CA ARG A 32 -13.19 -6.53 -1.57
C ARG A 32 -12.57 -5.98 -2.85
N TYR A 33 -11.39 -5.38 -2.75
CA TYR A 33 -10.64 -4.85 -3.87
C TYR A 33 -9.14 -4.92 -3.55
N SER A 34 -8.32 -4.75 -4.58
CA SER A 34 -6.87 -4.62 -4.45
C SER A 34 -6.49 -3.16 -4.54
N HIS A 35 -5.79 -2.67 -3.52
CA HIS A 35 -5.11 -1.38 -3.56
C HIS A 35 -3.68 -1.58 -4.07
N TRP A 36 -3.10 -0.56 -4.70
CA TRP A 36 -1.83 -0.70 -5.41
C TRP A 36 -0.86 0.43 -5.08
N ALA A 37 0.43 0.11 -5.04
CA ALA A 37 1.52 1.07 -4.90
C ALA A 37 2.76 0.59 -5.65
N VAL A 38 3.69 1.51 -5.91
CA VAL A 38 5.03 1.18 -6.41
C VAL A 38 6.03 1.30 -5.26
N TYR A 39 6.86 0.29 -5.08
CA TYR A 39 7.93 0.32 -4.08
C TYR A 39 9.09 1.19 -4.55
N ILE A 40 9.62 2.03 -3.64
CA ILE A 40 10.71 2.98 -3.97
C ILE A 40 11.95 2.80 -3.09
N GLY A 41 12.01 1.73 -2.29
CA GLY A 41 13.08 1.50 -1.32
C GLY A 41 12.72 1.92 0.10
N ASP A 42 13.54 1.53 1.08
CA ASP A 42 13.43 1.91 2.49
C ASP A 42 12.04 1.77 3.12
N ARG A 43 11.31 0.70 2.74
CA ARG A 43 9.93 0.43 3.19
C ARG A 43 8.94 1.55 2.82
N GLN A 44 9.28 2.38 1.83
CA GLN A 44 8.44 3.46 1.30
C GLN A 44 7.79 3.03 -0.01
N VAL A 45 6.57 3.51 -0.23
CA VAL A 45 5.81 3.29 -1.47
C VAL A 45 5.19 4.58 -1.96
N ILE A 46 4.99 4.69 -3.27
CA ILE A 46 4.15 5.72 -3.89
C ILE A 46 2.82 5.08 -4.27
N HIS A 47 1.71 5.66 -3.81
CA HIS A 47 0.37 5.17 -4.13
C HIS A 47 -0.61 6.29 -4.42
N ARG A 48 -1.69 5.93 -5.11
CA ARG A 48 -2.83 6.81 -5.34
C ARG A 48 -3.76 6.77 -4.13
N TRP A 49 -4.43 7.88 -3.85
CA TRP A 49 -5.47 8.06 -2.83
C TRP A 49 -6.56 8.98 -3.38
N GLY A 50 -7.84 8.81 -3.05
CA GLY A 50 -8.88 9.78 -3.45
C GLY A 50 -10.31 9.24 -3.44
N GLU A 51 -11.30 10.11 -3.63
CA GLU A 51 -12.74 9.84 -3.42
C GLU A 51 -13.32 8.62 -4.17
N ASN A 52 -12.58 8.04 -5.12
CA ASN A 52 -13.00 6.90 -5.92
C ASN A 52 -12.01 5.72 -5.87
N ASP A 53 -11.19 5.62 -4.83
CA ASP A 53 -10.28 4.49 -4.58
C ASP A 53 -10.97 3.24 -3.99
N GLY A 54 -12.31 3.23 -3.95
CA GLY A 54 -13.10 2.14 -3.36
C GLY A 54 -13.28 2.26 -1.85
N VAL A 55 -12.68 3.28 -1.20
CA VAL A 55 -12.92 3.64 0.20
C VAL A 55 -13.70 4.96 0.21
N GLY A 56 -15.00 4.88 -0.02
CA GLY A 56 -15.85 6.06 0.08
C GLY A 56 -15.81 6.62 1.51
N LYS A 57 -15.10 7.75 1.73
CA LYS A 57 -15.44 8.85 2.65
C LYS A 57 -14.70 10.15 2.28
N PRO A 58 -15.30 11.32 2.56
CA PRO A 58 -15.07 12.59 1.85
C PRO A 58 -13.91 13.42 2.42
N ILE A 59 -13.53 14.43 1.64
CA ILE A 59 -12.69 15.59 2.00
C ILE A 59 -12.94 16.03 3.46
N GLY A 60 -11.88 16.00 4.30
CA GLY A 60 -11.92 16.51 5.68
C GLY A 60 -11.26 15.66 6.77
N VAL A 61 -10.73 14.46 6.47
CA VAL A 61 -9.99 13.63 7.44
C VAL A 61 -8.52 13.54 7.06
N ILE A 62 -7.71 14.53 7.43
CA ILE A 62 -6.28 14.30 7.69
C ILE A 62 -6.19 13.71 9.10
N GLY A 63 -6.61 12.46 9.23
CA GLY A 63 -6.62 11.73 10.49
C GLY A 63 -5.93 10.39 10.29
N ASN A 64 -4.60 10.42 10.39
CA ASN A 64 -3.66 9.28 10.38
C ASN A 64 -3.03 8.84 9.04
N ILE A 65 -3.11 9.62 7.95
CA ILE A 65 -2.23 9.38 6.80
C ILE A 65 -0.84 9.94 7.14
N LYS A 66 0.10 9.06 7.48
CA LYS A 66 1.51 9.41 7.64
C LYS A 66 2.19 9.39 6.27
N THR A 67 2.11 10.50 5.57
CA THR A 67 2.77 10.70 4.28
C THR A 67 3.99 11.61 4.42
N ILE A 68 5.04 11.34 3.66
CA ILE A 68 6.21 12.21 3.57
C ILE A 68 5.97 13.30 2.52
N PHE A 69 5.24 12.98 1.44
CA PHE A 69 4.92 13.90 0.36
C PHE A 69 3.54 13.61 -0.23
N ALA A 70 2.80 14.67 -0.54
CA ALA A 70 1.50 14.60 -1.18
C ALA A 70 1.40 15.57 -2.36
N VAL A 71 0.91 15.09 -3.50
CA VAL A 71 0.58 15.92 -4.67
C VAL A 71 -0.90 15.71 -5.01
N ASN A 72 -1.67 16.79 -4.96
CA ASN A 72 -3.11 16.74 -5.19
C ASN A 72 -3.46 17.08 -6.64
N PHE A 73 -4.40 16.33 -7.20
CA PHE A 73 -5.02 16.53 -8.51
C PHE A 73 -6.54 16.51 -8.32
N ASP A 74 -7.27 17.00 -9.32
CA ASP A 74 -8.74 17.14 -9.30
C ASP A 74 -9.52 15.86 -8.89
N LYS A 75 -8.93 14.68 -9.10
CA LYS A 75 -9.58 13.37 -8.87
C LYS A 75 -8.82 12.43 -7.95
N ALA A 76 -7.57 12.75 -7.62
CA ALA A 76 -6.68 11.86 -6.90
C ALA A 76 -5.55 12.64 -6.25
N THR A 77 -5.05 12.12 -5.14
CA THR A 77 -3.81 12.54 -4.50
C THR A 77 -2.79 11.42 -4.66
N ILE A 78 -1.57 11.77 -5.05
CA ILE A 78 -0.43 10.86 -5.04
C ILE A 78 0.28 11.06 -3.71
N LEU A 79 0.49 9.96 -2.99
CA LEU A 79 1.08 9.95 -1.66
C LEU A 79 2.34 9.09 -1.65
N GLN A 80 3.39 9.59 -1.00
CA GLN A 80 4.53 8.79 -0.57
C GLN A 80 4.35 8.42 0.91
N SER A 81 4.30 7.13 1.22
CA SER A 81 3.98 6.66 2.57
C SER A 81 4.84 5.45 2.94
N HIS A 82 5.05 5.25 4.25
CA HIS A 82 5.63 3.99 4.72
C HIS A 82 4.62 2.86 4.49
N ILE A 83 5.10 1.71 4.04
CA ILE A 83 4.23 0.60 3.61
C ILE A 83 3.29 0.10 4.71
N SER A 84 3.73 0.16 5.97
CA SER A 84 2.89 -0.23 7.11
C SER A 84 1.65 0.64 7.27
N ASP A 85 1.75 1.92 6.90
CA ASP A 85 0.64 2.87 7.01
C ASP A 85 -0.39 2.62 5.90
N VAL A 86 0.06 2.11 4.74
CA VAL A 86 -0.81 1.72 3.62
C VAL A 86 -1.48 0.37 3.81
N LEU A 87 -0.82 -0.58 4.49
CA LEU A 87 -1.35 -1.92 4.72
C LEU A 87 -2.62 -1.92 5.57
N GLU A 88 -2.67 -1.02 6.57
CA GLU A 88 -3.62 -1.03 7.69
C GLU A 88 -3.70 -2.39 8.42
N HIS A 89 -4.21 -2.42 9.65
CA HIS A 89 -4.05 -3.57 10.55
C HIS A 89 -4.64 -4.89 9.99
N GLY A 90 -3.77 -5.84 9.63
CA GLY A 90 -4.13 -7.21 9.25
C GLY A 90 -4.34 -7.44 7.75
N GLY A 91 -4.04 -6.46 6.89
CA GLY A 91 -4.06 -6.63 5.44
C GLY A 91 -3.01 -7.63 4.95
N LYS A 92 -3.26 -8.26 3.79
CA LYS A 92 -2.27 -9.07 3.08
C LYS A 92 -1.59 -8.21 2.02
N VAL A 93 -0.26 -8.33 1.91
CA VAL A 93 0.54 -7.64 0.90
C VAL A 93 1.40 -8.64 0.13
N ARG A 94 1.63 -8.37 -1.15
CA ARG A 94 2.58 -9.12 -1.99
C ARG A 94 3.17 -8.23 -3.08
N VAL A 95 4.38 -8.56 -3.51
CA VAL A 95 4.92 -8.12 -4.80
C VAL A 95 4.13 -8.83 -5.90
N ASN A 96 3.70 -8.08 -6.91
CA ASN A 96 2.89 -8.58 -8.01
C ASN A 96 3.13 -7.79 -9.30
N ASN A 97 4.25 -8.06 -9.96
CA ASN A 97 4.60 -7.51 -11.26
C ASN A 97 3.92 -8.29 -12.40
N TYR A 98 2.60 -8.43 -12.36
CA TYR A 98 1.84 -9.31 -13.27
C TYR A 98 1.98 -8.98 -14.76
N ARG A 99 2.52 -7.81 -15.11
CA ARG A 99 2.73 -7.38 -16.49
C ARG A 99 4.13 -7.64 -17.03
N ASP A 100 5.09 -8.02 -16.20
CA ASP A 100 6.47 -8.26 -16.65
C ASP A 100 6.53 -9.41 -17.64
N ALA A 101 5.70 -10.43 -17.44
CA ALA A 101 5.56 -11.55 -18.37
C ALA A 101 4.97 -11.18 -19.76
N ILE A 102 4.45 -9.96 -19.92
CA ILE A 102 3.84 -9.48 -21.18
C ILE A 102 4.79 -8.51 -21.90
N TRP A 103 5.67 -7.84 -21.15
CA TRP A 103 6.57 -6.81 -21.68
C TRP A 103 8.00 -7.13 -21.23
N GLU A 104 8.64 -8.07 -21.90
CA GLU A 104 10.11 -8.21 -21.81
C GLU A 104 10.75 -7.17 -22.75
N LEU A 105 11.63 -6.33 -22.20
CA LEU A 105 12.47 -5.39 -22.94
C LEU A 105 13.78 -6.06 -23.39
#